data_AF-A0A951I799-F1
#
_entry.id   AF-A0A951I799-F1
#
_cell.length_a   1.000
_cell.length_b   1.000
_cell.length_c   1.000
_cell.angle_alpha   90.00
_cell.angle_beta   90.00
_cell.angle_gamma   90.00
#
_symmetry.space_group_name_H-M   'P 1'
#
loop_
_entity.id
_entity.type
_entity.pdbx_description
1 polymer ?
#
loop_
_entity_poly.entity_id
_entity_poly.type
_entity_poly.pdbx_seq_one_letter_code
_entity_poly.pdbx_strand_id
1 'polypeptide(L)'
;RSTLTRPWQWYVAALSTLAVIILDATIIEVVLAAGLIGIYMQSFGEERWQRIRRIQRLAARRRGRLEEIERKNFVGGYLTRAVAEERVRRQSAKARGAAERKDERRAENDEPPVSRLKAISTMVVAMPLLAKLGLLVTLSAIFLRIGAVTFGGGFIMIPLIESEVVNTHGWLTHQEFVDATALGQITPGPVLITATFIGYRVAGTLGALLATVSVFLPAFVMTVAAGSSLRRFQSNRQVQAFLRGVTPAVAGLLVAAAWSIARAGIQTWVGVMITLLAVGVLLRFRPNPFWVILGAGLLRFIIGLMIA
;
A
#
# COMPACT_ATOMS: atom_id res chain seq x y z
N ARG A 1 -11.26 -9.71 19.04
CA ARG A 1 -11.36 -11.01 18.32
C ARG A 1 -10.01 -11.25 17.65
N SER A 2 -9.33 -12.37 17.89
CA SER A 2 -8.03 -12.63 17.27
C SER A 2 -8.22 -12.70 15.75
N THR A 3 -7.46 -11.89 15.01
CA THR A 3 -7.40 -11.95 13.53
C THR A 3 -6.75 -13.25 13.05
N LEU A 4 -6.00 -13.89 13.93
CA LEU A 4 -5.37 -15.20 13.75
C LEU A 4 -6.29 -16.28 14.33
N THR A 5 -6.98 -17.00 13.46
CA THR A 5 -7.93 -18.06 13.84
C THR A 5 -7.39 -19.46 13.57
N ARG A 6 -6.42 -19.59 12.66
CA ARG A 6 -5.83 -20.88 12.28
C ARG A 6 -4.37 -20.98 12.75
N PRO A 7 -3.91 -22.16 13.16
CA PRO A 7 -2.55 -22.35 13.70
C PRO A 7 -1.46 -21.95 12.69
N TRP A 8 -1.69 -22.19 11.40
CA TRP A 8 -0.74 -21.80 10.36
C TRP A 8 -0.48 -20.30 10.26
N GLN A 9 -1.46 -19.47 10.66
CA GLN A 9 -1.31 -18.02 10.59
C GLN A 9 -0.28 -17.53 11.63
N TRP A 10 -0.15 -18.22 12.77
CA TRP A 10 0.91 -17.94 13.74
C TRP A 10 2.29 -18.28 13.19
N TYR A 11 2.44 -19.39 12.46
CA TYR A 11 3.70 -19.73 11.80
C TYR A 11 4.07 -18.69 10.75
N VAL A 12 3.11 -18.20 9.95
CA VAL A 12 3.37 -17.13 8.99
C VAL A 12 3.80 -15.85 9.70
N ALA A 13 3.12 -15.44 10.78
CA ALA A 13 3.52 -14.26 11.55
C ALA A 13 4.93 -14.38 12.13
N ALA A 14 5.27 -15.52 12.73
CA ALA A 14 6.60 -15.79 13.28
C ALA A 14 7.67 -15.80 12.19
N LEU A 15 7.41 -16.46 11.06
CA LEU A 15 8.35 -16.53 9.93
C LEU A 15 8.54 -15.16 9.26
N SER A 16 7.48 -14.37 9.13
CA SER A 16 7.57 -12.98 8.65
C SER A 16 8.40 -12.11 9.60
N THR A 17 8.24 -12.28 10.91
CA THR A 17 9.04 -11.56 11.91
C THR A 17 10.52 -11.93 11.78
N LEU A 18 10.81 -13.22 11.70
CA LEU A 18 12.16 -13.75 11.60
C LEU A 18 12.84 -13.37 10.29
N ALA A 19 12.11 -13.40 9.17
CA ALA A 19 12.61 -12.98 7.86
C ALA A 19 13.09 -11.53 7.87
N VAL A 20 12.37 -10.63 8.53
CA VAL A 20 12.75 -9.22 8.62
C VAL A 20 13.94 -9.01 9.56
N ILE A 21 13.97 -9.71 10.70
CA ILE A 21 15.00 -9.51 11.72
C ILE A 21 16.33 -10.15 11.33
N ILE A 22 16.30 -11.33 10.68
CA ILE A 22 17.49 -12.14 10.39
C ILE A 22 17.96 -12.00 8.95
N LEU A 23 17.02 -11.92 8.00
CA LEU A 23 17.33 -11.97 6.56
C LEU A 23 17.24 -10.58 5.89
N ASP A 24 17.00 -9.52 6.66
CA ASP A 24 16.75 -8.15 6.17
C ASP A 24 15.73 -8.11 5.00
N ALA A 25 14.77 -9.04 5.03
CA ALA A 25 13.82 -9.22 3.94
C ALA A 25 12.93 -7.99 3.78
N THR A 26 12.65 -7.62 2.53
CA THR A 26 11.82 -6.45 2.25
C THR A 26 10.36 -6.72 2.61
N ILE A 27 9.64 -5.64 2.95
CA ILE A 27 8.19 -5.72 3.25
C ILE A 27 7.44 -6.38 2.09
N ILE A 28 7.82 -6.06 0.85
CA ILE A 28 7.18 -6.58 -0.36
C ILE A 28 7.37 -8.10 -0.46
N GLU A 29 8.59 -8.60 -0.29
CA GLU A 29 8.88 -10.04 -0.34
C GLU A 29 8.10 -10.81 0.73
N VAL A 30 8.08 -10.29 1.96
CA VAL A 30 7.38 -10.92 3.08
C VAL A 30 5.86 -10.96 2.83
N VAL A 31 5.28 -9.87 2.34
CA VAL A 31 3.85 -9.79 2.04
C VAL A 31 3.48 -10.71 0.87
N LEU A 32 4.27 -10.72 -0.20
CA LEU A 32 4.03 -11.57 -1.37
C LEU A 32 4.17 -13.06 -1.02
N ALA A 33 5.24 -13.45 -0.33
CA ALA A 33 5.46 -14.83 0.11
C ALA A 33 4.32 -15.31 1.02
N ALA A 34 3.93 -14.51 2.00
CA ALA A 34 2.84 -14.85 2.90
C ALA A 34 1.48 -14.95 2.19
N GLY A 35 1.22 -14.07 1.22
CA GLY A 35 0.03 -14.14 0.39
C GLY A 35 0.00 -15.39 -0.48
N LEU A 36 1.12 -15.75 -1.11
CA LEU A 36 1.27 -17.00 -1.86
C LEU A 36 1.09 -18.23 -0.97
N ILE A 37 1.65 -18.23 0.24
CA ILE A 37 1.44 -19.26 1.25
C ILE A 37 -0.05 -19.38 1.62
N GLY A 38 -0.75 -18.25 1.75
CA GLY A 38 -2.19 -18.21 1.97
C GLY A 38 -2.99 -18.88 0.84
N ILE A 39 -2.65 -18.58 -0.42
CA ILE A 39 -3.22 -19.25 -1.60
C ILE A 39 -2.91 -20.75 -1.57
N TYR A 40 -1.65 -21.11 -1.33
CA TYR A 40 -1.19 -22.50 -1.31
C TYR A 40 -1.94 -23.32 -0.25
N MET A 41 -2.03 -22.83 0.98
CA MET A 41 -2.74 -23.55 2.06
C MET A 41 -4.23 -23.69 1.78
N GLN A 42 -4.86 -22.73 1.10
CA GLN A 42 -6.28 -22.84 0.77
C GLN A 42 -6.53 -23.75 -0.44
N SER A 43 -5.63 -23.73 -1.43
CA SER A 43 -5.70 -24.58 -2.62
C SER A 43 -5.42 -26.05 -2.30
N PHE A 44 -4.36 -26.34 -1.53
CA PHE A 44 -4.02 -27.71 -1.13
C PHE A 44 -4.79 -28.22 0.10
N GLY A 45 -5.23 -27.32 0.99
CA GLY A 45 -5.86 -27.69 2.26
C GLY A 45 -7.27 -28.29 2.11
N GLU A 46 -8.07 -27.85 1.15
CA GLU A 46 -9.41 -28.44 0.94
C GLU A 46 -9.40 -29.66 0.04
N GLU A 47 -8.59 -29.68 -1.03
CA GLU A 47 -8.54 -30.83 -1.94
C GLU A 47 -7.97 -32.08 -1.26
N ARG A 48 -6.91 -31.94 -0.46
CA ARG A 48 -6.27 -33.10 0.19
C ARG A 48 -7.15 -33.64 1.31
N TRP A 49 -7.79 -32.79 2.13
CA TRP A 49 -8.71 -33.24 3.18
C TRP A 49 -10.04 -33.78 2.63
N GLN A 50 -10.52 -33.29 1.49
CA GLN A 50 -11.67 -33.89 0.82
C GLN A 50 -11.30 -35.18 0.07
N ARG A 51 -10.11 -35.27 -0.55
CA ARG A 51 -9.60 -36.54 -1.13
C ARG A 51 -9.37 -37.56 -0.04
N ILE A 52 -8.74 -37.23 1.08
CA ILE A 52 -8.54 -38.16 2.20
C ILE A 52 -9.89 -38.58 2.79
N ARG A 53 -10.85 -37.67 2.99
CA ARG A 53 -12.20 -38.05 3.44
C ARG A 53 -12.99 -38.85 2.41
N ARG A 54 -12.78 -38.61 1.11
CA ARG A 54 -13.33 -39.45 0.02
C ARG A 54 -12.65 -40.81 -0.04
N ILE A 55 -11.34 -40.89 0.15
CA ILE A 55 -10.57 -42.14 0.22
C ILE A 55 -10.97 -42.93 1.46
N GLN A 56 -11.21 -42.29 2.61
CA GLN A 56 -11.73 -42.95 3.80
C GLN A 56 -13.18 -43.44 3.58
N ARG A 57 -14.05 -42.64 2.98
CA ARG A 57 -15.42 -43.06 2.61
C ARG A 57 -15.43 -44.14 1.51
N LEU A 58 -14.48 -44.11 0.57
CA LEU A 58 -14.29 -45.11 -0.47
C LEU A 58 -13.61 -46.37 0.07
N ALA A 59 -12.74 -46.28 1.06
CA ALA A 59 -12.16 -47.43 1.77
C ALA A 59 -13.21 -48.09 2.68
N ALA A 60 -14.15 -47.32 3.23
CA ALA A 60 -15.34 -47.83 3.90
C ALA A 60 -16.32 -48.47 2.91
N ARG A 61 -16.57 -47.86 1.74
CA ARG A 61 -17.46 -48.41 0.70
C ARG A 61 -16.85 -49.56 -0.10
N ARG A 62 -15.53 -49.62 -0.30
CA ARG A 62 -14.83 -50.72 -0.99
C ARG A 62 -14.91 -52.02 -0.21
N ARG A 63 -14.92 -51.95 1.13
CA ARG A 63 -15.19 -53.13 1.96
C ARG A 63 -16.56 -53.73 1.71
N GLY A 64 -17.60 -52.92 1.49
CA GLY A 64 -18.94 -53.41 1.13
C GLY A 64 -19.14 -53.73 -0.36
N ARG A 65 -18.40 -53.06 -1.27
CA ARG A 65 -18.55 -53.28 -2.72
C ARG A 65 -17.76 -54.47 -3.25
N LEU A 66 -16.74 -54.95 -2.52
CA LEU A 66 -16.02 -56.17 -2.87
C LEU A 66 -16.92 -57.42 -2.79
N GLU A 67 -17.94 -57.41 -1.94
CA GLU A 67 -18.98 -58.47 -1.86
C GLU A 67 -20.05 -58.37 -2.96
N GLU A 68 -20.19 -57.19 -3.58
CA GLU A 68 -21.21 -56.92 -4.60
C GLU A 68 -20.65 -57.07 -6.03
N ILE A 69 -19.36 -56.81 -6.21
CA ILE A 69 -18.63 -56.92 -7.50
C ILE A 69 -18.43 -58.39 -7.92
N GLU A 70 -18.45 -59.34 -6.99
CA GLU A 70 -18.45 -60.77 -7.32
C GLU A 70 -19.80 -61.22 -7.93
N ARG A 71 -20.87 -60.44 -7.74
CA ARG A 71 -22.23 -60.80 -8.14
C ARG A 71 -22.66 -60.24 -9.50
N LYS A 72 -21.90 -59.30 -10.09
CA LYS A 72 -22.31 -58.60 -11.32
C LYS A 72 -21.12 -58.27 -12.23
N ASN A 73 -20.43 -59.29 -12.69
CA ASN A 73 -19.81 -59.22 -14.01
C ASN A 73 -20.87 -59.57 -15.06
N PHE A 74 -21.42 -58.60 -15.80
CA PHE A 74 -21.74 -58.82 -17.22
C PHE A 74 -21.96 -57.51 -18.01
N VAL A 75 -20.92 -57.15 -18.79
CA VAL A 75 -20.90 -56.85 -20.25
C VAL A 75 -21.64 -55.64 -20.86
N GLY A 76 -20.90 -55.03 -21.80
CA GLY A 76 -21.39 -54.38 -23.02
C GLY A 76 -21.45 -52.86 -22.89
N GLY A 77 -20.82 -52.04 -23.74
CA GLY A 77 -20.27 -52.24 -25.07
C GLY A 77 -20.57 -50.95 -25.85
N TYR A 78 -19.58 -50.48 -26.61
CA TYR A 78 -19.71 -49.50 -27.71
C TYR A 78 -20.09 -48.05 -27.36
N LEU A 79 -19.15 -47.12 -27.52
CA LEU A 79 -19.03 -46.32 -28.76
C LEU A 79 -17.94 -45.26 -28.64
N THR A 80 -16.99 -45.44 -29.55
CA THR A 80 -15.92 -44.63 -30.08
C THR A 80 -16.20 -43.15 -30.40
N ARG A 81 -15.07 -42.42 -30.50
CA ARG A 81 -14.77 -41.23 -31.33
C ARG A 81 -15.44 -39.92 -30.87
N ALA A 82 -14.84 -38.74 -30.96
CA ALA A 82 -13.60 -38.23 -31.56
C ALA A 82 -13.34 -36.84 -30.89
N VAL A 83 -12.12 -36.51 -30.48
CA VAL A 83 -11.15 -35.64 -31.19
C VAL A 83 -11.77 -34.26 -31.50
N ALA A 84 -11.50 -33.23 -30.71
CA ALA A 84 -10.33 -32.33 -30.70
C ALA A 84 -10.44 -31.18 -31.72
N GLU A 85 -10.12 -29.97 -31.21
CA GLU A 85 -9.40 -28.87 -31.88
C GLU A 85 -10.04 -28.20 -33.12
N GLU A 86 -9.76 -26.96 -33.52
CA GLU A 86 -9.03 -25.80 -33.00
C GLU A 86 -9.14 -24.69 -34.09
N ARG A 87 -9.21 -23.40 -33.69
CA ARG A 87 -8.79 -22.18 -34.45
C ARG A 87 -9.41 -21.94 -35.86
N VAL A 88 -9.22 -20.82 -36.59
CA VAL A 88 -8.84 -19.40 -36.43
C VAL A 88 -9.25 -18.73 -37.74
N ARG A 89 -9.52 -17.42 -37.67
CA ARG A 89 -9.50 -16.38 -38.72
C ARG A 89 -9.41 -16.86 -40.18
N ARG A 90 -10.24 -16.22 -41.00
CA ARG A 90 -9.81 -15.34 -42.10
C ARG A 90 -10.93 -14.32 -42.30
N GLN A 91 -10.66 -13.04 -42.05
CA GLN A 91 -10.10 -12.08 -42.99
C GLN A 91 -11.06 -11.71 -44.12
N SER A 92 -10.98 -10.42 -44.46
CA SER A 92 -11.43 -9.78 -45.70
C SER A 92 -12.96 -9.71 -45.90
N ALA A 93 -13.56 -8.63 -46.37
CA ALA A 93 -13.10 -7.37 -46.96
C ALA A 93 -14.19 -6.33 -46.63
N LYS A 94 -13.86 -5.11 -46.20
CA LYS A 94 -13.49 -3.98 -47.06
C LYS A 94 -14.55 -3.67 -48.12
N ALA A 95 -15.22 -2.54 -47.92
CA ALA A 95 -15.77 -1.58 -48.90
C ALA A 95 -17.22 -1.22 -48.54
N ARG A 96 -17.71 0.01 -48.69
CA ARG A 96 -17.21 1.32 -49.11
C ARG A 96 -18.42 2.27 -48.96
N GLY A 97 -18.18 3.58 -48.94
CA GLY A 97 -19.20 4.61 -49.16
C GLY A 97 -18.82 5.88 -48.42
N ALA A 98 -17.99 6.74 -49.03
CA ALA A 98 -18.39 7.92 -49.82
C ALA A 98 -18.71 9.10 -48.88
N ALA A 99 -17.84 10.11 -48.76
CA ALA A 99 -17.67 11.24 -49.68
C ALA A 99 -19.02 12.00 -49.81
N GLU A 100 -19.14 13.27 -49.42
CA GLU A 100 -18.46 14.39 -50.07
C GLU A 100 -18.57 15.70 -49.27
N ARG A 101 -17.67 16.62 -49.61
CA ARG A 101 -17.51 17.99 -49.12
C ARG A 101 -18.38 18.97 -49.93
N LYS A 102 -18.55 20.18 -49.38
CA LYS A 102 -18.40 21.50 -50.05
C LYS A 102 -18.43 22.56 -48.93
N ASP A 103 -17.41 23.41 -48.76
CA ASP A 103 -17.11 24.66 -49.50
C ASP A 103 -18.28 25.66 -49.43
N GLU A 104 -18.16 26.97 -49.17
CA GLU A 104 -17.04 27.90 -49.12
C GLU A 104 -17.55 29.25 -48.52
N ARG A 105 -16.63 30.03 -47.90
CA ARG A 105 -16.45 31.51 -47.86
C ARG A 105 -17.59 32.48 -47.50
N ARG A 106 -17.28 33.42 -46.58
CA ARG A 106 -16.97 34.87 -46.78
C ARG A 106 -16.74 35.50 -45.39
N ALA A 107 -15.63 36.25 -45.15
CA ALA A 107 -15.52 37.73 -45.25
C ALA A 107 -16.75 38.43 -44.63
N GLU A 108 -16.68 39.38 -43.70
CA GLU A 108 -15.71 40.35 -43.20
C GLU A 108 -16.43 41.08 -42.04
N ASN A 109 -15.71 41.80 -41.17
CA ASN A 109 -16.11 43.06 -40.51
C ASN A 109 -15.60 43.20 -39.06
N ASP A 110 -14.72 44.20 -38.91
CA ASP A 110 -14.74 45.28 -37.91
C ASP A 110 -14.51 44.99 -36.41
N GLU A 111 -13.31 45.37 -35.95
CA GLU A 111 -12.96 45.63 -34.54
C GLU A 111 -13.66 46.90 -33.99
N PRO A 112 -13.74 47.05 -32.65
CA PRO A 112 -13.45 48.36 -32.07
C PRO A 112 -12.26 48.32 -31.07
N PRO A 113 -11.34 49.32 -31.12
CA PRO A 113 -10.10 49.35 -30.35
C PRO A 113 -10.29 50.11 -29.02
N VAL A 114 -10.88 49.47 -28.00
CA VAL A 114 -10.93 50.06 -26.64
C VAL A 114 -10.75 49.05 -25.49
N SER A 115 -10.55 47.76 -25.80
CA SER A 115 -10.34 46.69 -24.81
C SER A 115 -8.88 46.48 -24.41
N ARG A 116 -7.91 46.99 -25.18
CA ARG A 116 -6.47 46.77 -24.92
C ARG A 116 -5.94 47.57 -23.73
N LEU A 117 -6.51 48.74 -23.43
CA LEU A 117 -6.08 49.58 -22.29
C LEU A 117 -6.59 49.07 -20.93
N LYS A 118 -7.77 48.44 -20.89
CA LYS A 118 -8.24 47.71 -19.68
C LYS A 118 -7.56 46.34 -19.52
N ALA A 119 -7.17 45.69 -20.61
CA ALA A 119 -6.42 44.42 -20.57
C ALA A 119 -5.00 44.58 -20.01
N ILE A 120 -4.36 45.73 -20.21
CA ILE A 120 -3.01 45.99 -19.68
C ILE A 120 -3.07 46.23 -18.16
N SER A 121 -4.06 46.95 -17.63
CA SER A 121 -4.15 47.18 -16.17
C SER A 121 -4.63 45.94 -15.40
N THR A 122 -5.47 45.09 -16.00
CA THR A 122 -5.83 43.78 -15.44
C THR A 122 -4.69 42.78 -15.52
N MET A 123 -3.83 42.81 -16.56
CA MET A 123 -2.64 41.95 -16.64
C MET A 123 -1.61 42.26 -15.55
N VAL A 124 -1.35 43.53 -15.21
CA VAL A 124 -0.33 43.88 -14.21
C VAL A 124 -0.73 43.45 -12.79
N VAL A 125 -2.01 43.54 -12.45
CA VAL A 125 -2.54 43.06 -11.15
C VAL A 125 -2.72 41.54 -11.14
N ALA A 126 -3.05 40.93 -12.27
CA ALA A 126 -3.15 39.48 -12.41
C ALA A 126 -1.79 38.77 -12.46
N MET A 127 -0.72 39.45 -12.87
CA MET A 127 0.63 38.86 -13.02
C MET A 127 1.19 38.25 -11.72
N PRO A 128 1.19 38.94 -10.55
CA PRO A 128 1.66 38.34 -9.30
C PRO A 128 0.73 37.19 -8.84
N LEU A 129 -0.57 37.26 -9.16
CA LEU A 129 -1.51 36.20 -8.83
C LEU A 129 -1.30 34.96 -9.71
N LEU A 130 -1.12 35.13 -11.02
CA LEU A 130 -0.78 34.05 -11.95
C LEU A 130 0.59 33.45 -11.63
N ALA A 131 1.59 34.26 -11.28
CA ALA A 131 2.91 33.77 -10.88
C ALA A 131 2.80 32.94 -9.59
N LYS A 132 2.02 33.39 -8.61
CA LYS A 132 1.75 32.64 -7.38
C LYS A 132 0.99 31.33 -7.67
N LEU A 133 0.00 31.36 -8.56
CA LEU A 133 -0.71 30.14 -8.99
C LEU A 133 0.21 29.17 -9.73
N GLY A 134 1.06 29.68 -10.63
CA GLY A 134 2.07 28.88 -11.33
C GLY A 134 3.04 28.22 -10.35
N LEU A 135 3.53 28.97 -9.36
CA LEU A 135 4.37 28.44 -8.28
C LEU A 135 3.66 27.33 -7.50
N LEU A 136 2.39 27.54 -7.11
CA LEU A 136 1.60 26.54 -6.38
C LEU A 136 1.37 25.27 -7.22
N VAL A 137 1.12 25.41 -8.53
CA VAL A 137 0.97 24.27 -9.44
C VAL A 137 2.28 23.50 -9.58
N THR A 138 3.40 24.18 -9.78
CA THR A 138 4.73 23.57 -9.86
C THR A 138 5.08 22.83 -8.57
N LEU A 139 4.91 23.49 -7.42
CA LEU A 139 5.09 22.90 -6.09
C LEU A 139 4.24 21.62 -5.93
N SER A 140 2.95 21.72 -6.28
CA SER A 140 2.02 20.59 -6.20
C SER A 140 2.42 19.45 -7.12
N ALA A 141 2.87 19.74 -8.35
CA ALA A 141 3.27 18.74 -9.33
C ALA A 141 4.55 17.99 -8.89
N ILE A 142 5.52 18.71 -8.33
CA ILE A 142 6.76 18.12 -7.79
C ILE A 142 6.42 17.19 -6.63
N PHE A 143 5.69 17.67 -5.62
CA PHE A 143 5.36 16.83 -4.47
C PHE A 143 4.44 15.66 -4.85
N LEU A 144 3.54 15.83 -5.82
CA LEU A 144 2.73 14.75 -6.38
C LEU A 144 3.61 13.69 -7.05
N ARG A 145 4.59 14.10 -7.85
CA ARG A 145 5.56 13.19 -8.47
C ARG A 145 6.38 12.46 -7.42
N ILE A 146 6.94 13.18 -6.44
CA ILE A 146 7.73 12.60 -5.34
C ILE A 146 6.91 11.55 -4.57
N GLY A 147 5.65 11.87 -4.24
CA GLY A 147 4.72 10.94 -3.59
C GLY A 147 4.35 9.73 -4.45
N ALA A 148 4.37 9.86 -5.78
CA ALA A 148 4.03 8.77 -6.70
C ALA A 148 5.22 7.85 -7.03
N VAL A 149 6.45 8.36 -7.05
CA VAL A 149 7.64 7.61 -7.48
C VAL A 149 8.42 6.99 -6.34
N THR A 150 8.21 7.45 -5.10
CA THR A 150 9.06 6.98 -4.00
C THR A 150 8.51 5.71 -3.35
N PHE A 151 9.24 4.63 -3.54
CA PHE A 151 9.01 3.33 -2.90
C PHE A 151 10.25 2.97 -2.06
N GLY A 152 10.07 2.42 -0.86
CA GLY A 152 11.19 1.96 -0.02
C GLY A 152 11.50 2.77 1.24
N GLY A 153 10.62 3.69 1.65
CA GLY A 153 10.70 4.38 2.94
C GLY A 153 10.92 5.89 2.81
N GLY A 154 10.57 6.63 3.86
CA GLY A 154 10.57 8.11 3.86
C GLY A 154 11.94 8.75 3.64
N PHE A 155 13.04 8.04 3.96
CA PHE A 155 14.41 8.57 3.82
C PHE A 155 14.88 8.65 2.36
N ILE A 156 14.36 7.80 1.48
CA ILE A 156 14.68 7.84 0.03
C ILE A 156 14.14 9.14 -0.61
N MET A 157 13.09 9.72 -0.02
CA MET A 157 12.51 10.97 -0.52
C MET A 157 13.38 12.19 -0.25
N ILE A 158 14.19 12.18 0.82
CA ILE A 158 15.01 13.34 1.22
C ILE A 158 15.92 13.83 0.08
N PRO A 159 16.79 12.99 -0.53
CA PRO A 159 17.65 13.46 -1.62
C PRO A 159 16.86 13.86 -2.87
N LEU A 160 15.69 13.26 -3.13
CA LEU A 160 14.84 13.63 -4.25
C LEU A 160 14.20 15.02 -4.04
N ILE A 161 13.72 15.30 -2.83
CA ILE A 161 13.20 16.62 -2.45
C ILE A 161 14.33 17.65 -2.48
N GLU A 162 15.50 17.34 -1.92
CA GLU A 162 16.66 18.23 -1.93
C GLU A 162 17.04 18.63 -3.35
N SER A 163 17.15 17.66 -4.27
CA SER A 163 17.46 17.93 -5.67
C SER A 163 16.45 18.87 -6.32
N GLU A 164 15.16 18.68 -6.08
CA GLU A 164 14.13 19.52 -6.70
C GLU A 164 14.06 20.92 -6.07
N VAL A 165 14.13 21.01 -4.74
CA VAL A 165 13.86 22.24 -3.98
C VAL A 165 15.10 23.13 -3.88
N VAL A 166 16.28 22.54 -3.71
CA VAL A 166 17.56 23.28 -3.56
C VAL A 166 18.26 23.40 -4.92
N ASN A 167 18.48 22.29 -5.63
CA ASN A 167 19.34 22.30 -6.82
C ASN A 167 18.60 22.75 -8.09
N THR A 168 17.38 22.27 -8.33
CA THR A 168 16.62 22.60 -9.56
C THR A 168 15.93 23.96 -9.45
N HIS A 169 15.14 24.17 -8.39
CA HIS A 169 14.30 25.38 -8.27
C HIS A 169 14.92 26.48 -7.41
N GLY A 170 15.94 26.18 -6.59
CA GLY A 170 16.59 27.16 -5.73
C GLY A 170 15.64 27.84 -4.74
N TRP A 171 14.57 27.16 -4.32
CA TRP A 171 13.56 27.71 -3.43
C TRP A 171 14.05 27.84 -1.99
N LEU A 172 14.90 26.91 -1.56
CA LEU A 172 15.53 26.91 -0.24
C LEU A 172 17.05 26.77 -0.41
N THR A 173 17.79 27.33 0.53
CA THR A 173 19.19 27.00 0.73
C THR A 173 19.34 25.59 1.34
N HIS A 174 20.54 25.01 1.24
CA HIS A 174 20.82 23.71 1.86
C HIS A 174 20.59 23.74 3.39
N GLN A 175 20.94 24.83 4.08
CA GLN A 175 20.67 24.99 5.51
C GLN A 175 19.17 25.01 5.81
N GLU A 176 18.37 25.79 5.07
CA GLU A 176 16.92 25.82 5.26
C GLU A 176 16.25 24.46 4.97
N PHE A 177 16.79 23.70 4.02
CA PHE A 177 16.33 22.35 3.75
C PHE A 177 16.61 21.38 4.91
N VAL A 178 17.81 21.48 5.50
CA VAL A 178 18.17 20.71 6.71
C VAL A 178 17.24 21.07 7.86
N ASP A 179 16.98 22.35 8.09
CA ASP A 179 16.06 22.83 9.13
C ASP A 179 14.63 22.31 8.90
N ALA A 180 14.14 22.38 7.65
CA ALA A 180 12.82 21.86 7.29
C ALA A 180 12.73 20.35 7.53
N THR A 181 13.79 19.60 7.22
CA THR A 181 13.87 18.15 7.45
C THR A 181 13.91 17.82 8.93
N ALA A 182 14.68 18.58 9.72
CA ALA A 182 14.72 18.45 11.17
C ALA A 182 13.34 18.70 11.79
N LEU A 183 12.64 19.75 11.37
CA LEU A 183 11.27 20.03 11.81
C LEU A 183 10.30 18.89 11.45
N GLY A 184 10.41 18.33 10.24
CA GLY A 184 9.62 17.18 9.81
C GLY A 184 9.88 15.92 10.63
N GLN A 185 11.09 15.74 11.16
CA GLN A 185 11.46 14.60 12.01
C GLN A 185 11.11 14.79 13.49
N ILE A 186 11.05 16.03 13.97
CA ILE A 186 10.60 16.36 15.33
C ILE A 186 9.10 16.08 15.46
N THR A 187 8.30 16.35 14.42
CA THR A 187 6.88 16.01 14.45
C THR A 187 6.70 14.49 14.39
N PRO A 188 5.96 13.87 15.34
CA PRO A 188 5.69 12.44 15.28
C PRO A 188 4.87 12.14 14.02
N GLY A 189 5.46 11.42 13.07
CA GLY A 189 4.81 11.15 11.81
C GLY A 189 5.77 10.71 10.69
N PRO A 190 5.28 10.63 9.46
CA PRO A 190 6.11 10.34 8.30
C PRO A 190 7.08 11.50 8.03
N VAL A 191 8.32 11.17 7.65
CA VAL A 191 9.35 12.14 7.21
C VAL A 191 8.82 13.08 6.12
N LEU A 192 7.80 12.66 5.36
CA LEU A 192 7.08 13.45 4.37
C LEU A 192 6.47 14.75 4.92
N ILE A 193 6.26 14.89 6.23
CA ILE A 193 5.80 16.16 6.84
C ILE A 193 6.79 17.31 6.55
N THR A 194 8.05 17.00 6.25
CA THR A 194 9.02 17.97 5.70
C THR A 194 8.46 18.74 4.49
N ALA A 195 7.65 18.10 3.64
CA ALA A 195 6.99 18.74 2.51
C ALA A 195 6.07 19.89 2.93
N THR A 196 5.42 19.78 4.09
CA THR A 196 4.55 20.83 4.65
C THR A 196 5.37 22.08 5.00
N PHE A 197 6.52 21.91 5.65
CA PHE A 197 7.41 23.01 6.01
C PHE A 197 8.04 23.65 4.78
N ILE A 198 8.48 22.84 3.81
CA ILE A 198 8.98 23.35 2.54
C ILE A 198 7.88 24.14 1.83
N GLY A 199 6.67 23.58 1.69
CA GLY A 199 5.54 24.28 1.08
C GLY A 199 5.20 25.60 1.78
N TYR A 200 5.31 25.63 3.12
CA TYR A 200 5.16 26.86 3.90
C TYR A 200 6.22 27.91 3.55
N ARG A 201 7.49 27.51 3.45
CA ARG A 201 8.58 28.42 3.07
C ARG A 201 8.45 28.94 1.64
N VAL A 202 8.00 28.10 0.71
CA VAL A 202 7.90 28.47 -0.72
C VAL A 202 6.69 29.36 -1.03
N ALA A 203 5.50 29.02 -0.52
CA ALA A 203 4.27 29.73 -0.90
C ALA A 203 3.29 30.00 0.26
N GLY A 204 3.80 29.99 1.49
CA GLY A 204 3.02 30.27 2.70
C GLY A 204 2.06 29.15 3.06
N THR A 205 0.99 29.49 3.80
CA THR A 205 0.01 28.51 4.31
C THR A 205 -0.66 27.68 3.21
N LEU A 206 -0.97 28.29 2.06
CA LEU A 206 -1.52 27.58 0.90
C LEU A 206 -0.50 26.61 0.29
N GLY A 207 0.77 27.01 0.21
CA GLY A 207 1.85 26.13 -0.22
C GLY A 207 2.02 24.93 0.71
N ALA A 208 1.93 25.13 2.02
CA ALA A 208 1.99 24.06 3.02
C ALA A 208 0.87 23.03 2.84
N LEU A 209 -0.38 23.51 2.68
CA LEU A 209 -1.54 22.67 2.44
C LEU A 209 -1.41 21.88 1.14
N LEU A 210 -1.08 22.55 0.03
CA LEU A 210 -0.95 21.90 -1.27
C LEU A 210 0.20 20.90 -1.32
N ALA A 211 1.39 21.25 -0.79
CA ALA A 211 2.51 20.32 -0.72
C ALA A 211 2.16 19.05 0.08
N THR A 212 1.44 19.22 1.21
CA THR A 212 0.97 18.10 2.03
C THR A 212 -0.03 17.24 1.28
N VAL A 213 -1.07 17.85 0.70
CA VAL A 213 -2.09 17.10 -0.05
C VAL A 213 -1.44 16.39 -1.22
N SER A 214 -0.63 17.08 -2.01
CA SER A 214 0.03 16.52 -3.20
C SER A 214 0.96 15.36 -2.87
N VAL A 215 1.75 15.42 -1.80
CA VAL A 215 2.65 14.31 -1.46
C VAL A 215 1.90 13.06 -1.00
N PHE A 216 0.75 13.21 -0.33
CA PHE A 216 -0.06 12.07 0.15
C PHE A 216 -1.11 11.57 -0.86
N LEU A 217 -1.49 12.41 -1.83
CA LEU A 217 -2.55 12.11 -2.79
C LEU A 217 -2.31 10.80 -3.57
N PRO A 218 -1.11 10.49 -4.09
CA PRO A 218 -0.88 9.25 -4.84
C PRO A 218 -1.14 8.01 -3.99
N ALA A 219 -0.60 7.98 -2.77
CA ALA A 219 -0.79 6.87 -1.84
C ALA A 219 -2.27 6.70 -1.43
N PHE A 220 -2.96 7.82 -1.21
CA PHE A 220 -4.39 7.82 -0.92
C PHE A 220 -5.21 7.25 -2.10
N VAL A 221 -4.97 7.73 -3.32
CA VAL A 221 -5.65 7.27 -4.54
C VAL A 221 -5.37 5.79 -4.78
N MET A 222 -4.12 5.33 -4.65
CA MET A 222 -3.76 3.92 -4.78
C MET A 222 -4.48 3.06 -3.76
N THR A 223 -4.61 3.52 -2.52
CA THR A 223 -5.31 2.78 -1.45
C THR A 223 -6.80 2.67 -1.72
N VAL A 224 -7.44 3.77 -2.15
CA VAL A 224 -8.87 3.78 -2.51
C VAL A 224 -9.13 2.89 -3.72
N ALA A 225 -8.27 2.97 -4.75
CA ALA A 225 -8.35 2.13 -5.95
C ALA A 225 -8.15 0.64 -5.62
N ALA A 226 -7.17 0.31 -4.76
CA ALA A 226 -6.95 -1.05 -4.30
C ALA A 226 -8.16 -1.59 -3.51
N GLY A 227 -8.74 -0.77 -2.62
CA GLY A 227 -9.92 -1.14 -1.83
C GLY A 227 -11.18 -1.32 -2.68
N SER A 228 -11.41 -0.47 -3.68
CA SER A 228 -12.55 -0.60 -4.60
C SER A 228 -12.39 -1.80 -5.53
N SER A 229 -11.19 -2.02 -6.08
CA SER A 229 -10.87 -3.19 -6.88
C SER A 229 -11.05 -4.47 -6.07
N LEU A 230 -10.59 -4.49 -4.81
CA LEU A 230 -10.74 -5.65 -3.94
C LEU A 230 -12.21 -6.05 -3.79
N ARG A 231 -13.13 -5.09 -3.57
CA ARG A 231 -14.59 -5.34 -3.51
C ARG A 231 -15.12 -6.11 -4.72
N ARG A 232 -14.64 -5.79 -5.92
CA ARG A 232 -15.02 -6.50 -7.16
C ARG A 232 -14.54 -7.96 -7.20
N PHE A 233 -13.40 -8.26 -6.57
CA PHE A 233 -12.79 -9.59 -6.54
C PHE A 233 -13.00 -10.36 -5.23
N GLN A 234 -13.81 -9.86 -4.29
CA GLN A 234 -14.05 -10.55 -3.01
C GLN A 234 -14.71 -11.92 -3.17
N SER A 235 -15.43 -12.15 -4.27
CA SER A 235 -16.01 -13.46 -4.60
C SER A 235 -14.96 -14.48 -5.05
N ASN A 236 -13.77 -14.04 -5.47
CA ASN A 236 -12.70 -14.94 -5.87
C ASN A 236 -12.02 -15.54 -4.64
N ARG A 237 -12.11 -16.86 -4.54
CA ARG A 237 -11.51 -17.65 -3.46
C ARG A 237 -10.00 -17.47 -3.33
N GLN A 238 -9.27 -17.28 -4.43
CA GLN A 238 -7.82 -17.07 -4.42
C GLN A 238 -7.44 -15.73 -3.78
N VAL A 239 -8.19 -14.66 -4.08
CA VAL A 239 -7.95 -13.33 -3.49
C VAL A 239 -8.18 -13.35 -1.99
N GLN A 240 -9.24 -14.01 -1.52
CA GLN A 240 -9.45 -14.19 -0.08
C GLN A 240 -8.35 -15.02 0.58
N ALA A 241 -7.83 -16.03 -0.11
CA ALA A 241 -6.74 -16.86 0.39
C ALA A 241 -5.45 -16.07 0.55
N PHE A 242 -5.12 -15.25 -0.44
CA PHE A 242 -3.99 -14.32 -0.41
C PHE A 242 -4.08 -13.39 0.80
N LEU A 243 -5.21 -12.70 0.97
CA LEU A 243 -5.40 -11.76 2.09
C LEU A 243 -5.33 -12.43 3.46
N ARG A 244 -5.81 -13.69 3.58
CA ARG A 244 -5.69 -14.48 4.80
C ARG A 244 -4.24 -14.83 5.14
N GLY A 245 -3.36 -14.91 4.15
CA GLY A 245 -1.92 -15.07 4.31
C GLY A 245 -1.21 -13.76 4.62
N VAL A 246 -1.60 -12.66 3.98
CA VAL A 246 -1.03 -11.33 4.24
C VAL A 246 -1.33 -10.82 5.66
N THR A 247 -2.54 -11.06 6.17
CA THR A 247 -2.97 -10.58 7.51
C THR A 247 -1.99 -10.98 8.64
N PRO A 248 -1.61 -12.27 8.81
CA PRO A 248 -0.58 -12.66 9.78
C PRO A 248 0.80 -12.08 9.50
N ALA A 249 1.18 -11.94 8.23
CA ALA A 249 2.48 -11.37 7.88
C ALA A 249 2.59 -9.91 8.32
N VAL A 250 1.52 -9.12 8.16
CA VAL A 250 1.46 -7.74 8.67
C VAL A 250 1.63 -7.72 10.19
N ALA A 251 1.00 -8.64 10.92
CA ALA A 251 1.21 -8.75 12.37
C ALA A 251 2.68 -9.06 12.72
N GLY A 252 3.32 -9.97 11.99
CA GLY A 252 4.75 -10.27 12.16
C GLY A 252 5.66 -9.08 11.83
N LEU A 253 5.37 -8.36 10.76
CA LEU A 253 6.07 -7.13 10.39
C LEU A 253 5.98 -6.05 11.48
N LEU A 254 4.80 -5.90 12.11
CA LEU A 254 4.63 -4.97 13.24
C LEU A 254 5.46 -5.40 14.46
N VAL A 255 5.56 -6.70 14.74
CA VAL A 255 6.42 -7.22 15.81
C VAL A 255 7.89 -6.97 15.48
N ALA A 256 8.32 -7.19 14.24
CA ALA A 256 9.69 -6.90 13.81
C ALA A 256 10.03 -5.41 13.94
N ALA A 257 9.11 -4.53 13.56
CA ALA A 257 9.27 -3.08 13.74
C ALA A 257 9.37 -2.70 15.22
N ALA A 258 8.47 -3.23 16.07
CA ALA A 258 8.51 -3.03 17.51
C ALA A 258 9.82 -3.54 18.13
N TRP A 259 10.32 -4.68 17.66
CA TRP A 259 11.61 -5.24 18.08
C TRP A 259 12.79 -4.35 17.69
N SER A 260 12.77 -3.80 16.47
CA SER A 260 13.80 -2.85 16.02
C SER A 260 13.86 -1.62 16.92
N ILE A 261 12.70 -1.02 17.22
CA ILE A 261 12.58 0.12 18.12
C ILE A 261 13.02 -0.26 19.55
N ALA A 262 12.59 -1.42 20.04
CA ALA A 262 12.94 -1.93 21.37
C ALA A 262 14.45 -2.10 21.54
N ARG A 263 15.14 -2.68 20.56
CA ARG A 263 16.61 -2.83 20.59
C ARG A 263 17.35 -1.49 20.62
N ALA A 264 16.81 -0.47 19.94
CA ALA A 264 17.41 0.85 19.94
C ALA A 264 17.14 1.61 21.25
N GLY A 265 15.90 1.55 21.77
CA GLY A 265 15.47 2.35 22.92
C GLY A 265 15.71 1.70 24.29
N ILE A 266 15.81 0.37 24.38
CA ILE A 266 15.92 -0.36 25.66
C ILE A 266 17.35 -0.86 25.83
N GLN A 267 18.19 -0.01 26.42
CA GLN A 267 19.61 -0.33 26.72
C GLN A 267 19.85 -0.77 28.17
N THR A 268 18.83 -0.73 29.02
CA THR A 268 18.96 -0.94 30.48
C THR A 268 18.11 -2.09 30.96
N TRP A 269 18.58 -2.81 31.98
CA TRP A 269 17.82 -3.89 32.63
C TRP A 269 16.46 -3.41 33.17
N VAL A 270 16.43 -2.20 33.72
CA VAL A 270 15.19 -1.53 34.17
C VAL A 270 14.21 -1.36 33.01
N GLY A 271 14.68 -0.92 31.85
CA GLY A 271 13.85 -0.80 30.65
C GLY A 271 13.25 -2.13 30.23
N VAL A 272 14.03 -3.22 30.24
CA VAL A 272 13.54 -4.57 29.94
C VAL A 272 12.43 -4.99 30.91
N MET A 273 12.61 -4.76 32.20
CA MET A 273 11.60 -5.09 33.22
C MET A 273 10.30 -4.30 33.02
N ILE A 274 10.39 -3.00 32.75
CA ILE A 274 9.22 -2.16 32.47
C ILE A 274 8.50 -2.64 31.21
N THR A 275 9.23 -2.99 30.15
CA THR A 275 8.63 -3.52 28.92
C THR A 275 7.92 -4.85 29.15
N LEU A 276 8.53 -5.79 29.88
CA LEU A 276 7.90 -7.06 30.22
C LEU A 276 6.63 -6.86 31.06
N LEU A 277 6.67 -5.95 32.03
CA LEU A 277 5.53 -5.61 32.86
C LEU A 277 4.41 -4.95 32.03
N ALA A 278 4.75 -3.99 31.16
CA ALA A 278 3.80 -3.33 30.28
C ALA A 278 3.13 -4.32 29.32
N VAL A 279 3.90 -5.23 28.72
CA VAL A 279 3.36 -6.31 27.86
C VAL A 279 2.44 -7.24 28.67
N GLY A 280 2.86 -7.65 29.86
CA GLY A 280 2.04 -8.50 30.74
C GLY A 280 0.70 -7.85 31.11
N VAL A 281 0.73 -6.58 31.49
CA VAL A 281 -0.47 -5.79 31.80
C VAL A 281 -1.38 -5.68 30.57
N LEU A 282 -0.81 -5.38 29.40
CA LEU A 282 -1.55 -5.24 28.17
C LEU A 282 -2.24 -6.54 27.73
N LEU A 283 -1.55 -7.69 27.89
CA LEU A 283 -2.09 -9.00 27.55
C LEU A 283 -3.18 -9.47 28.53
N ARG A 284 -3.01 -9.19 29.84
CA ARG A 284 -3.90 -9.69 30.89
C ARG A 284 -5.16 -8.84 31.09
N PHE A 285 -5.00 -7.52 31.08
CA PHE A 285 -6.06 -6.56 31.45
C PHE A 285 -6.62 -5.77 30.27
N ARG A 286 -5.90 -5.74 29.13
CA ARG A 286 -6.27 -4.97 27.93
C ARG A 286 -6.68 -3.51 28.20
N PRO A 287 -5.93 -2.75 29.03
CA PRO A 287 -6.21 -1.33 29.23
C PRO A 287 -5.99 -0.54 27.93
N ASN A 288 -6.50 0.70 27.90
CA ASN A 288 -6.18 1.62 26.81
C ASN A 288 -4.65 1.82 26.74
N PRO A 289 -4.00 1.60 25.57
CA PRO A 289 -2.56 1.74 25.40
C PRO A 289 -2.01 3.09 25.87
N PHE A 290 -2.81 4.15 25.78
CA PHE A 290 -2.45 5.48 26.27
C PHE A 290 -2.02 5.46 27.75
N TRP A 291 -2.79 4.80 28.62
CA TRP A 291 -2.48 4.72 30.06
C TRP A 291 -1.23 3.87 30.33
N VAL A 292 -1.01 2.82 29.54
CA VAL A 292 0.17 1.96 29.69
C VAL A 292 1.44 2.73 29.31
N ILE A 293 1.39 3.50 28.24
CA ILE A 293 2.52 4.33 27.80
C ILE A 293 2.82 5.41 28.84
N LEU A 294 1.78 6.11 29.32
CA LEU A 294 1.92 7.14 30.35
C LEU A 294 2.49 6.57 31.65
N GLY A 295 1.97 5.43 32.11
CA GLY A 295 2.43 4.76 33.33
C GLY A 295 3.87 4.25 33.21
N ALA A 296 4.23 3.63 32.08
CA ALA A 296 5.60 3.16 31.84
C ALA A 296 6.60 4.32 31.77
N GLY A 297 6.23 5.43 31.13
CA GLY A 297 7.04 6.64 31.07
C GLY A 297 7.24 7.28 32.44
N LEU A 298 6.16 7.43 33.21
CA LEU A 298 6.22 8.00 34.56
C LEU A 298 7.04 7.12 35.51
N LEU A 299 6.87 5.80 35.45
CA LEU A 299 7.66 4.86 36.24
C LEU A 299 9.15 4.96 35.89
N ARG A 300 9.49 5.03 34.59
CA ARG A 300 10.88 5.18 34.15
C ARG A 300 11.48 6.52 34.58
N PHE A 301 10.68 7.60 34.58
CA PHE A 301 11.07 8.93 35.02
C PHE A 301 11.36 8.95 36.53
N ILE A 302 10.47 8.40 37.36
CA ILE A 302 10.66 8.32 38.82
C ILE A 302 11.90 7.49 39.16
N ILE A 303 12.06 6.32 38.53
CA ILE A 303 13.27 5.49 38.73
C ILE A 303 14.53 6.24 38.27
N GLY A 304 14.44 7.00 37.18
CA GLY A 304 15.54 7.85 36.71
C GLY A 304 15.93 8.92 37.73
N LEU A 305 14.95 9.55 38.39
CA LEU A 305 15.17 10.58 39.41
C LEU A 305 15.73 10.01 40.73
N MET A 306 15.41 8.76 41.05
CA MET A 306 15.92 8.09 42.27
C MET A 306 17.35 7.56 42.10
N ILE A 307 17.78 7.29 40.88
CA ILE A 307 19.11 6.73 40.56
C ILE A 307 20.12 7.84 40.17
N ALA A 308 19.63 9.02 39.76
CA ALA A 308 20.44 10.20 39.49
C ALA A 308 20.81 10.95 40.78
#